data_AF-A0A6G9SNP9-F1
#
_entry.id   AF-A0A6G9SNP9-F1
#
_cell.length_a   1.000
_cell.length_b   1.000
_cell.length_c   1.000
_cell.angle_alpha   90.00
_cell.angle_beta   90.00
_cell.angle_gamma   90.00
#
_symmetry.space_group_name_H-M   'P 1'
#
loop_
_entity.id
_entity.type
_entity.pdbx_description
1 polymer ?
#
loop_
_entity_poly.entity_id
_entity_poly.type
_entity_poly.pdbx_seq_one_letter_code
_entity_poly.pdbx_strand_id
1 'polypeptide(L)'
;MPKPLIKLKQILNKGLEQTASLFAPITVAYNWIAQAAEILDNETGLDAIAVQRSFQTLLDSMLRDKHEAGTLEAGITHFLKITRSYWSGLFHCYEVEGLPRTNNDLEQVFGILRHHQRRCTGRKVAPSSLVIRGKVQLASAIEDSTSFFYSPRFGTSLCSDWATITL
;
A
#
# COMPACT_ATOMS: atom_id res chain seq x y z
N MET A 1 -31.22 14.18 32.34
CA MET A 1 -30.94 14.01 30.90
C MET A 1 -32.24 14.18 30.11
N PRO A 2 -32.23 14.87 28.96
CA PRO A 2 -33.39 14.97 28.06
C PRO A 2 -33.89 13.59 27.59
N LYS A 3 -35.22 13.41 27.50
CA LYS A 3 -35.86 12.16 27.02
C LYS A 3 -35.27 11.62 25.69
N PRO A 4 -34.94 12.45 24.69
CA PRO A 4 -34.34 11.97 23.43
C PRO A 4 -32.98 11.31 23.63
N LEU A 5 -32.12 11.86 24.50
CA LEU A 5 -30.79 11.31 24.77
C LEU A 5 -30.85 9.98 25.53
N ILE A 6 -31.84 9.82 26.42
CA ILE A 6 -32.08 8.54 27.11
C ILE A 6 -32.47 7.46 26.09
N LYS A 7 -33.38 7.78 25.16
CA LYS A 7 -33.81 6.84 24.11
C LYS A 7 -32.67 6.47 23.16
N LEU A 8 -31.85 7.45 22.76
CA LEU A 8 -30.66 7.20 21.95
C LEU A 8 -29.67 6.26 22.67
N LYS A 9 -29.35 6.54 23.93
CA LYS A 9 -28.45 5.71 24.75
C LYS A 9 -28.96 4.27 24.89
N GLN A 10 -30.27 4.08 25.06
CA GLN A 10 -30.87 2.74 25.13
C GLN A 10 -30.74 1.97 23.82
N ILE A 11 -30.97 2.62 22.67
CA ILE A 11 -30.80 1.99 21.35
C ILE A 11 -29.32 1.61 21.13
N LEU A 12 -28.40 2.52 21.47
CA LEU A 12 -26.97 2.30 21.36
C LEU A 12 -26.50 1.13 22.23
N ASN A 13 -26.87 1.13 23.51
CA ASN A 13 -26.53 0.03 24.43
C ASN A 13 -27.07 -1.31 23.94
N LYS A 14 -28.33 -1.34 23.50
CA LYS A 14 -28.95 -2.56 22.96
C LYS A 14 -28.19 -3.07 21.72
N GLY A 15 -27.80 -2.18 20.82
CA GLY A 15 -27.00 -2.55 19.64
C GLY A 15 -25.62 -3.09 20.01
N LEU A 16 -24.94 -2.42 20.95
CA LEU A 16 -23.63 -2.84 21.46
C LEU A 16 -23.70 -4.20 22.17
N GLU A 17 -24.70 -4.42 23.03
CA GLU A 17 -24.93 -5.71 23.70
C GLU A 17 -25.19 -6.83 22.69
N GLN A 18 -26.02 -6.58 21.68
CA GLN A 18 -26.34 -7.57 20.64
C GLN A 18 -25.16 -7.92 19.73
N THR A 19 -24.20 -7.01 19.58
CA THR A 19 -23.03 -7.19 18.70
C THR A 19 -21.73 -7.46 19.47
N ALA A 20 -21.75 -7.44 20.80
CA ALA A 20 -20.57 -7.58 21.66
C ALA A 20 -19.72 -8.82 21.33
N SER A 21 -20.36 -9.96 21.04
CA SER A 21 -19.67 -11.20 20.69
C SER A 21 -18.91 -11.14 19.36
N LEU A 22 -19.28 -10.23 18.45
CA LEU A 22 -18.61 -10.03 17.17
C LEU A 22 -17.32 -9.23 17.31
N PHE A 23 -17.18 -8.41 18.36
CA PHE A 23 -16.06 -7.49 18.50
C PHE A 23 -14.74 -8.18 18.85
N ALA A 24 -14.75 -9.29 19.60
CA ALA A 24 -13.50 -9.95 19.98
C ALA A 24 -12.71 -10.45 18.76
N PRO A 25 -13.30 -11.23 17.83
CA PRO A 25 -12.66 -11.60 16.56
C PRO A 25 -12.20 -10.38 15.73
N ILE A 26 -13.05 -9.35 15.64
CA ILE A 26 -12.76 -8.13 14.86
C ILE A 26 -11.56 -7.39 15.45
N THR A 27 -11.46 -7.29 16.77
CA THR A 27 -10.39 -6.57 17.45
C THR A 27 -9.04 -7.24 17.19
N VAL A 28 -8.98 -8.57 17.28
CA VAL A 28 -7.76 -9.35 16.98
C VAL A 28 -7.33 -9.12 15.53
N ALA A 29 -8.25 -9.32 14.57
CA ALA A 29 -7.96 -9.14 13.15
C ALA A 29 -7.55 -7.70 12.82
N TYR A 30 -8.25 -6.71 13.39
CA TYR A 30 -7.96 -5.29 13.19
C TYR A 30 -6.57 -4.93 13.71
N ASN A 31 -6.19 -5.39 14.90
CA ASN A 31 -4.88 -5.10 15.47
C ASN A 31 -3.74 -5.61 14.57
N TRP A 32 -3.86 -6.81 14.00
CA TRP A 32 -2.87 -7.31 13.05
C TRP A 32 -2.82 -6.48 11.77
N ILE A 33 -3.97 -6.10 11.20
CA ILE A 33 -4.02 -5.27 9.98
C ILE A 33 -3.47 -3.87 10.25
N ALA A 34 -3.76 -3.29 11.41
CA ALA A 34 -3.24 -1.99 11.82
C ALA A 34 -1.71 -2.03 11.98
N GLN A 35 -1.17 -3.06 12.64
CA GLN A 35 0.28 -3.27 12.74
C GLN A 35 0.92 -3.51 11.36
N ALA A 36 0.25 -4.26 10.48
CA ALA A 36 0.71 -4.44 9.10
C ALA A 36 0.81 -3.10 8.37
N ALA A 37 -0.22 -2.26 8.49
CA ALA A 37 -0.24 -0.93 7.90
C ALA A 37 0.87 -0.05 8.47
N GLU A 38 1.10 -0.05 9.79
CA GLU A 38 2.15 0.74 10.45
C GLU A 38 3.57 0.30 10.03
N ILE A 39 3.85 -1.01 10.01
CA ILE A 39 5.13 -1.55 9.53
C ILE A 39 5.36 -1.16 8.08
N LEU A 40 4.32 -1.36 7.25
CA LEU A 40 4.38 -0.95 5.86
C LEU A 40 4.33 0.55 5.72
N ASP A 41 3.98 1.37 6.72
CA ASP A 41 4.07 2.82 6.65
C ASP A 41 5.49 3.34 6.80
N ASN A 42 6.26 2.64 7.63
CA ASN A 42 7.69 2.87 7.76
C ASN A 42 8.02 4.35 7.98
N GLU A 43 7.23 5.06 8.81
CA GLU A 43 7.45 6.48 9.12
C GLU A 43 8.85 6.75 9.69
N THR A 44 9.44 5.73 10.32
CA THR A 44 10.80 5.77 10.89
C THR A 44 11.91 5.66 9.84
N GLY A 45 11.58 5.37 8.58
CA GLY A 45 12.54 5.33 7.47
C GLY A 45 13.53 4.16 7.54
N LEU A 46 13.08 2.98 7.99
CA LEU A 46 13.89 1.77 7.99
C LEU A 46 14.24 1.34 6.57
N ASP A 47 15.37 0.63 6.43
CA ASP A 47 15.74 0.00 5.18
C ASP A 47 14.77 -1.15 4.81
N ALA A 48 14.80 -1.53 3.52
CA ALA A 48 13.92 -2.56 2.98
C ALA A 48 14.03 -3.91 3.73
N ILE A 49 15.23 -4.28 4.16
CA ILE A 49 15.50 -5.56 4.84
C ILE A 49 14.88 -5.55 6.24
N ALA A 50 14.98 -4.43 6.96
CA ALA A 50 14.39 -4.24 8.27
C ALA A 50 12.86 -4.26 8.18
N VAL A 51 12.25 -3.56 7.20
CA VAL A 51 10.80 -3.62 6.97
C VAL A 51 10.37 -5.05 6.63
N GLN A 52 11.11 -5.76 5.77
CA GLN A 52 10.85 -7.16 5.43
C GLN A 52 10.84 -8.06 6.67
N ARG A 53 11.84 -7.93 7.54
CA ARG A 53 11.96 -8.74 8.77
C ARG A 53 10.84 -8.45 9.75
N SER A 54 10.52 -7.17 9.98
CA SER A 54 9.42 -6.77 10.86
C SER A 54 8.09 -7.31 10.33
N PHE A 55 7.86 -7.19 9.02
CA PHE A 55 6.62 -7.67 8.41
C PHE A 55 6.54 -9.20 8.43
N GLN A 56 7.64 -9.91 8.15
CA GLN A 56 7.69 -11.37 8.26
C GLN A 56 7.36 -11.84 9.69
N THR A 57 7.90 -11.17 10.70
CA THR A 57 7.64 -11.49 12.12
C THR A 57 6.16 -11.37 12.44
N LEU A 58 5.49 -10.33 11.94
CA LEU A 58 4.05 -10.16 12.06
C LEU A 58 3.28 -11.28 11.34
N LEU A 59 3.63 -11.59 10.09
CA LEU A 59 2.95 -12.65 9.33
C LEU A 59 3.10 -14.02 10.00
N ASP A 60 4.25 -14.30 10.62
CA ASP A 60 4.48 -15.53 11.35
C ASP A 60 3.63 -15.59 12.64
N SER A 61 3.44 -14.47 13.35
CA SER A 61 2.48 -14.40 14.47
C SER A 61 1.06 -14.62 13.99
N MET A 62 0.63 -13.93 12.93
CA MET A 62 -0.69 -14.14 12.34
C MET A 62 -0.90 -15.60 11.94
N LEU A 63 0.11 -16.27 11.36
CA LEU A 63 0.00 -17.67 10.96
C LEU A 63 -0.17 -18.62 12.16
N ARG A 64 0.57 -18.39 13.26
CA ARG A 64 0.45 -19.19 14.49
C ARG A 64 -0.88 -18.95 15.19
N ASP A 65 -1.28 -17.69 15.28
CA ASP A 65 -2.34 -17.24 16.17
C ASP A 65 -3.67 -17.00 15.43
N LYS A 66 -3.76 -17.25 14.11
CA LYS A 66 -4.95 -17.00 13.27
C LYS A 66 -6.27 -17.54 13.83
N HIS A 67 -6.23 -18.61 14.61
CA HIS A 67 -7.39 -19.22 15.24
C HIS A 67 -8.03 -18.30 16.30
N GLU A 68 -7.26 -17.38 16.89
CA GLU A 68 -7.75 -16.35 17.81
C GLU A 68 -8.68 -15.34 17.11
N ALA A 69 -8.60 -15.21 15.79
CA ALA A 69 -9.54 -14.40 15.02
C ALA A 69 -10.90 -15.10 14.78
N GLY A 70 -11.13 -16.30 15.33
CA GLY A 70 -12.42 -16.98 15.32
C GLY A 70 -13.05 -17.05 13.92
N THR A 71 -14.23 -16.44 13.74
CA THR A 71 -14.95 -16.42 12.46
C THR A 71 -14.19 -15.72 11.32
N LEU A 72 -13.16 -14.93 11.63
CA LEU A 72 -12.33 -14.22 10.66
C LEU A 72 -11.04 -14.97 10.29
N GLU A 73 -10.78 -16.15 10.85
CA GLU A 73 -9.58 -16.95 10.53
C GLU A 73 -9.38 -17.16 9.01
N ALA A 74 -10.48 -17.43 8.30
CA ALA A 74 -10.44 -17.59 6.84
C ALA A 74 -9.98 -16.32 6.12
N GLY A 75 -10.38 -15.14 6.63
CA GLY A 75 -9.94 -13.85 6.13
C GLY A 75 -8.44 -13.62 6.37
N ILE A 76 -7.95 -13.98 7.56
CA ILE A 76 -6.51 -13.92 7.89
C ILE A 76 -5.71 -14.87 7.00
N THR A 77 -6.20 -16.09 6.77
CA THR A 77 -5.58 -17.05 5.86
C THR A 77 -5.52 -16.51 4.43
N HIS A 78 -6.59 -15.85 3.98
CA HIS A 78 -6.62 -15.22 2.67
C HIS A 78 -5.62 -14.06 2.57
N PHE A 79 -5.55 -13.20 3.59
CA PHE A 79 -4.58 -12.12 3.67
C PHE A 79 -3.14 -12.65 3.56
N LEU A 80 -2.76 -13.65 4.37
CA LEU A 80 -1.45 -14.29 4.32
C LEU A 80 -1.11 -14.82 2.92
N LYS A 81 -2.09 -15.45 2.25
CA LYS A 81 -1.93 -15.95 0.88
C LYS A 81 -1.65 -14.82 -0.12
N ILE A 82 -2.44 -13.75 -0.07
CA ILE A 82 -2.30 -12.60 -0.96
C ILE A 82 -0.95 -11.92 -0.72
N THR A 83 -0.60 -11.65 0.54
CA THR A 83 0.67 -11.04 0.91
C THR A 83 1.86 -11.84 0.37
N ARG A 84 1.82 -13.18 0.47
CA ARG A 84 2.84 -14.05 -0.11
C ARG A 84 2.93 -13.93 -1.63
N SER A 85 1.80 -13.75 -2.32
CA SER A 85 1.78 -13.55 -3.78
C SER A 85 2.45 -12.24 -4.22
N TYR A 86 2.36 -11.20 -3.40
CA TYR A 86 2.95 -9.89 -3.68
C TYR A 86 4.35 -9.70 -3.09
N TRP A 87 4.85 -10.68 -2.31
CA TRP A 87 6.06 -10.55 -1.49
C TRP A 87 7.27 -10.01 -2.26
N SER A 88 7.53 -10.54 -3.45
CA SER A 88 8.69 -10.12 -4.26
C SER A 88 8.62 -8.65 -4.65
N GLY A 89 7.44 -8.08 -4.90
CA GLY A 89 7.28 -6.69 -5.34
C GLY A 89 7.04 -5.68 -4.22
N LEU A 90 6.75 -6.12 -3.00
CA LEU A 90 6.20 -5.26 -1.95
C LEU A 90 7.18 -4.22 -1.40
N PHE A 91 8.48 -4.51 -1.42
CA PHE A 91 9.50 -3.72 -0.70
C PHE A 91 10.37 -2.84 -1.59
N HIS A 92 10.15 -2.88 -2.91
CA HIS A 92 10.98 -2.14 -3.87
C HIS A 92 10.89 -0.61 -3.66
N CYS A 93 9.78 -0.12 -3.10
CA CYS A 93 9.60 1.31 -2.79
C CYS A 93 10.52 1.82 -1.66
N TYR A 94 11.15 0.93 -0.89
CA TYR A 94 12.13 1.31 0.13
C TYR A 94 13.56 1.35 -0.41
N GLU A 95 13.84 0.70 -1.54
CA GLU A 95 15.18 0.62 -2.14
C GLU A 95 15.39 1.67 -3.23
N VAL A 96 14.32 2.01 -3.96
CA VAL A 96 14.38 2.94 -5.10
C VAL A 96 13.84 4.30 -4.69
N GLU A 97 14.73 5.28 -4.59
CA GLU A 97 14.36 6.67 -4.33
C GLU A 97 13.39 7.18 -5.43
N GLY A 98 12.30 7.83 -5.00
CA GLY A 98 11.28 8.36 -5.90
C GLY A 98 10.27 7.33 -6.43
N LEU A 99 10.44 6.03 -6.14
CA LEU A 99 9.44 5.03 -6.53
C LEU A 99 8.16 5.24 -5.69
N PRO A 100 6.99 5.42 -6.34
CA PRO A 100 5.76 5.67 -5.60
C PRO A 100 5.38 4.49 -4.71
N ARG A 101 5.07 4.80 -3.46
CA ARG A 101 4.83 3.84 -2.39
C ARG A 101 3.41 3.28 -2.40
N THR A 102 2.42 4.07 -2.82
CA THR A 102 1.01 3.66 -2.82
C THR A 102 0.50 3.37 -4.23
N ASN A 103 -0.53 2.53 -4.33
CA ASN A 103 -1.21 2.29 -5.62
C ASN A 103 -1.80 3.58 -6.20
N ASN A 104 -2.28 4.50 -5.36
CA ASN A 104 -2.82 5.77 -5.82
C ASN A 104 -1.74 6.62 -6.50
N ASP A 105 -0.54 6.67 -5.91
CA ASP A 105 0.58 7.42 -6.48
C ASP A 105 1.07 6.77 -7.79
N LEU A 106 1.10 5.44 -7.84
CA LEU A 106 1.37 4.70 -9.08
C LEU A 106 0.33 4.98 -10.16
N GLU A 107 -0.96 4.98 -9.81
CA GLU A 107 -2.05 5.33 -10.74
C GLU A 107 -1.93 6.76 -11.25
N GLN A 108 -1.48 7.69 -10.41
CA GLN A 108 -1.20 9.07 -10.79
C GLN A 108 -0.05 9.14 -11.82
N VAL A 109 1.07 8.44 -11.57
CA VAL A 109 2.20 8.35 -12.52
C VAL A 109 1.75 7.75 -13.86
N PHE A 110 0.99 6.65 -13.84
CA PHE A 110 0.42 6.08 -15.07
C PHE A 110 -0.60 7.02 -15.73
N GLY A 111 -1.30 7.84 -14.96
CA GLY A 111 -2.18 8.90 -15.44
C GLY A 111 -1.42 9.95 -16.26
N ILE A 112 -0.32 10.48 -15.69
CA ILE A 112 0.58 11.44 -16.33
C ILE A 112 1.12 10.85 -17.64
N LEU A 113 1.68 9.64 -17.58
CA LEU A 113 2.22 8.97 -18.77
C LEU A 113 1.18 8.82 -19.88
N ARG A 114 -0.03 8.35 -19.56
CA ARG A 114 -1.13 8.24 -20.54
C ARG A 114 -1.57 9.60 -21.08
N HIS A 115 -1.54 10.65 -20.25
CA HIS A 115 -1.84 12.01 -20.70
C HIS A 115 -0.81 12.50 -21.72
N HIS A 116 0.48 12.42 -21.40
CA HIS A 116 1.56 12.83 -22.33
C HIS A 116 1.51 12.02 -23.62
N GLN A 117 1.29 10.71 -23.55
CA GLN A 117 1.16 9.89 -24.75
C GLN A 117 -0.02 10.31 -25.63
N ARG A 118 -1.17 10.66 -25.05
CA ARG A 118 -2.31 11.18 -25.82
C ARG A 118 -1.98 12.50 -26.50
N ARG A 119 -1.26 13.41 -25.83
CA ARG A 119 -0.83 14.68 -26.42
C ARG A 119 0.13 14.49 -27.60
N CYS A 120 1.10 13.59 -27.47
CA CYS A 120 2.10 13.37 -28.51
C CYS A 120 1.59 12.51 -29.68
N THR A 121 0.71 11.54 -29.41
CA THR A 121 0.30 10.54 -30.42
C THR A 121 -1.15 10.64 -30.86
N GLY A 122 -1.99 11.40 -30.15
CA GLY A 122 -3.43 11.48 -30.37
C GLY A 122 -4.20 10.20 -30.01
N ARG A 123 -3.54 9.13 -29.55
CA ARG A 123 -4.17 7.82 -29.31
C ARG A 123 -4.63 7.66 -27.87
N LYS A 124 -5.89 7.25 -27.70
CA LYS A 124 -6.48 6.97 -26.38
C LYS A 124 -5.92 5.68 -25.75
N VAL A 125 -5.61 4.68 -26.58
CA VAL A 125 -5.05 3.38 -26.19
C VAL A 125 -3.53 3.45 -26.20
N ALA A 126 -2.90 2.83 -25.20
CA ALA A 126 -1.45 2.79 -25.09
C ALA A 126 -0.84 2.17 -26.36
N PRO A 127 0.04 2.87 -27.08
CA PRO A 127 0.70 2.34 -28.25
C PRO A 127 1.67 1.23 -27.88
N SER A 128 1.96 0.31 -28.80
CA SER A 128 2.97 -0.75 -28.63
C SER A 128 4.36 -0.22 -28.27
N SER A 129 4.66 1.05 -28.56
CA SER A 129 5.87 1.73 -28.11
C SER A 129 5.98 1.87 -26.60
N LEU A 130 4.88 1.79 -25.84
CA LEU A 130 4.91 1.70 -24.37
C LEU A 130 5.51 0.37 -23.91
N VAL A 131 5.39 -0.72 -24.66
CA VAL A 131 6.06 -1.99 -24.29
C VAL A 131 7.56 -1.89 -24.52
N ILE A 132 7.96 -1.22 -25.61
CA ILE A 132 9.37 -1.11 -26.04
C ILE A 132 10.11 -0.02 -25.25
N ARG A 133 9.46 1.11 -24.95
CA ARG A 133 10.04 2.28 -24.27
C ARG A 133 9.43 2.57 -22.90
N GLY A 134 8.55 1.72 -22.42
CA GLY A 134 7.78 1.96 -21.18
C GLY A 134 8.63 2.15 -19.96
N LYS A 135 9.75 1.42 -19.85
CA LYS A 135 10.70 1.59 -18.73
C LYS A 135 11.23 3.03 -18.67
N VAL A 136 11.68 3.57 -19.81
CA VAL A 136 12.24 4.94 -19.90
C VAL A 136 11.14 6.00 -19.71
N GLN A 137 9.97 5.79 -20.31
CA GLN A 137 8.86 6.74 -20.20
C GLN A 137 8.22 6.76 -18.80
N LEU A 138 8.28 5.63 -18.09
CA LEU A 138 7.85 5.54 -16.71
C LEU A 138 8.85 6.24 -15.79
N ALA A 139 10.16 6.05 -16.00
CA ALA A 139 11.20 6.77 -15.27
C ALA A 139 11.05 8.29 -15.43
N SER A 140 10.86 8.79 -16.66
CA SER A 140 10.63 10.22 -16.88
C SER A 140 9.34 10.72 -16.23
N ALA A 141 8.27 9.91 -16.22
CA ALA A 141 7.02 10.28 -15.56
C ALA A 141 7.14 10.30 -14.02
N ILE A 142 8.04 9.50 -13.44
CA ILE A 142 8.38 9.52 -12.01
C ILE A 142 9.19 10.79 -11.67
N GLU A 143 10.12 11.20 -12.53
CA GLU A 143 10.83 12.49 -12.39
C GLU A 143 9.87 13.69 -12.52
N ASP A 144 8.93 13.64 -13.47
CA ASP A 144 7.91 14.68 -13.66
C ASP A 144 6.88 14.73 -12.51
N SER A 145 6.56 13.58 -11.89
CA SER A 145 5.66 13.55 -10.74
C SER A 145 6.35 14.07 -9.47
N THR A 146 7.59 13.65 -9.22
CA THR A 146 8.40 14.12 -8.08
C THR A 146 8.68 15.61 -8.14
N SER A 147 8.91 16.17 -9.34
CA SER A 147 9.05 17.63 -9.53
C SER A 147 7.74 18.42 -9.37
N PHE A 148 6.57 17.78 -9.51
CA PHE A 148 5.29 18.38 -9.16
C PHE A 148 4.97 18.28 -7.65
N PHE A 149 5.52 17.28 -6.97
CA PHE A 149 5.35 17.11 -5.51
C PHE A 149 6.37 17.89 -4.67
N TYR A 150 7.53 18.29 -5.23
CA TYR A 150 8.53 19.11 -4.52
C TYR A 150 9.25 20.11 -5.45
N SER A 151 9.18 21.39 -5.10
CA SER A 151 10.22 22.38 -5.41
C SER A 151 10.26 23.44 -4.28
N PRO A 152 11.43 23.92 -3.79
CA PRO A 152 12.79 23.73 -4.32
C PRO A 152 13.83 23.26 -3.28
N ARG A 153 14.67 22.28 -3.63
CA ARG A 153 16.15 22.41 -3.57
C ARG A 153 16.82 21.19 -4.19
N PHE A 154 17.72 21.47 -5.12
CA PHE A 154 18.48 20.54 -5.93
C PHE A 154 19.36 19.58 -5.12
N GLY A 155 19.40 18.33 -5.59
CA GLY A 155 20.51 17.39 -5.45
C GLY A 155 20.57 16.55 -6.73
N THR A 156 21.28 17.04 -7.74
CA THR A 156 21.53 16.31 -8.99
C THR A 156 22.46 15.12 -8.72
N SER A 157 21.90 13.92 -8.63
CA SER A 157 22.59 12.68 -8.98
C SER A 157 21.59 11.53 -9.04
N LEU A 158 21.26 11.04 -10.24
CA LEU A 158 21.19 9.60 -10.55
C LEU A 158 20.73 9.42 -12.01
N CYS A 159 21.65 9.65 -12.97
CA CYS A 159 21.44 9.24 -14.36
C CYS A 159 22.35 8.06 -14.76
N SER A 160 23.06 7.43 -13.83
CA SER A 160 24.07 6.41 -14.16
C SER A 160 23.67 4.94 -13.93
N ASP A 161 22.64 4.63 -13.15
CA ASP A 161 22.54 3.26 -12.59
C ASP A 161 21.40 2.39 -13.18
N TRP A 162 20.66 2.88 -14.18
CA TRP A 162 19.56 2.13 -14.79
C TRP A 162 19.99 1.08 -15.84
N ALA A 163 21.30 0.87 -16.02
CA ALA A 163 21.85 -0.04 -17.03
C ALA A 163 22.00 -1.51 -16.59
N THR A 164 21.67 -1.86 -15.33
CA THR A 164 22.02 -3.20 -14.79
C THR A 164 20.84 -3.97 -14.19
N ILE A 165 19.67 -3.92 -14.82
CA ILE A 165 18.61 -4.91 -14.57
C ILE A 165 18.39 -5.71 -15.85
N THR A 166 19.27 -6.70 -16.04
CA THR A 166 19.08 -7.81 -16.99
C THR A 166 18.32 -8.92 -16.28
N LEU A 167 17.34 -9.48 -17.01
CA LEU A 167 16.35 -10.51 -16.62
C LEU A 167 16.85 -11.62 -15.69
#